data_AF-D6SQ20-F1
#
_entry.id   AF-D6SQ20-F1
#
_cell.length_a   1.000
_cell.length_b   1.000
_cell.length_c   1.000
_cell.angle_alpha   90.00
_cell.angle_beta   90.00
_cell.angle_gamma   90.00
#
_symmetry.space_group_name_H-M   'P 1'
#
loop_
_entity.id
_entity.type
_entity.pdbx_description
1 polymer ?
#
loop_
_entity_poly.entity_id
_entity_poly.type
_entity_poly.pdbx_seq_one_letter_code
_entity_poly.pdbx_strand_id
1 'polypeptide(L)' 'MSTIMPEDKKVRQAVKWVDEGIQEGKSLDRLLGEAGMRFNLGPRDEEFLYKFFRKNEQGSDDNQ' A
#
# COMPACT_ATOMS: atom_id res chain seq x y z
N MET A 1 -16.70 8.10 11.96
CA MET A 1 -15.50 7.29 12.24
C MET A 1 -14.32 8.01 11.60
N SER A 2 -13.45 8.62 12.39
CA SER A 2 -12.26 9.28 11.86
C SER A 2 -11.33 8.19 11.36
N THR A 3 -11.32 7.95 10.05
CA THR A 3 -10.23 7.21 9.41
C THR A 3 -8.97 8.02 9.71
N ILE A 4 -8.15 7.52 10.63
CA ILE A 4 -6.87 8.10 10.98
C ILE A 4 -5.99 7.85 9.75
N MET A 5 -6.15 8.69 8.74
CA MET A 5 -5.19 8.78 7.66
C MET A 5 -3.91 9.28 8.32
N PRO A 6 -2.78 8.58 8.16
CA PRO A 6 -1.52 9.12 8.62
C PRO A 6 -1.37 10.53 8.03
N GLU A 7 -1.08 11.51 8.90
CA GLU A 7 -0.87 12.90 8.48
C GLU A 7 0.28 13.02 7.48
N ASP A 8 1.13 11.99 7.45
CA ASP A 8 2.25 11.82 6.56
C ASP A 8 1.86 11.90 5.07
N LYS A 9 2.33 12.99 4.44
CA LYS A 9 2.16 13.22 3.00
C LYS A 9 2.75 12.08 2.17
N LYS A 10 3.81 11.44 2.67
CA LYS A 10 4.51 10.33 2.02
C LYS A 10 3.60 9.12 1.83
N VAL A 11 2.87 8.72 2.87
CA VAL A 11 1.94 7.58 2.80
C VAL A 11 0.83 7.86 1.80
N ARG A 12 0.24 9.06 1.82
CA ARG A 12 -0.81 9.43 0.85
C ARG A 12 -0.31 9.40 -0.60
N GLN A 13 0.92 9.88 -0.85
CA GLN A 13 1.52 9.79 -2.19
C GLN A 13 1.82 8.34 -2.58
N ALA A 14 2.31 7.52 -1.65
CA ALA A 14 2.56 6.11 -1.86
C ALA A 14 1.28 5.34 -2.19
N VAL A 15 0.19 5.53 -1.43
CA VAL A 15 -1.12 4.94 -1.71
C VAL A 15 -1.56 5.26 -3.13
N LYS A 16 -1.52 6.54 -3.51
CA LYS A 16 -1.95 6.97 -4.84
C LYS A 16 -1.11 6.32 -5.95
N TRP A 17 0.21 6.26 -5.76
CA TRP A 17 1.12 5.66 -6.73
C TRP A 17 0.93 4.14 -6.88
N VAL A 18 0.70 3.44 -5.76
CA VAL A 18 0.40 2.00 -5.77
C VAL A 18 -0.95 1.74 -6.44
N ASP A 19 -1.97 2.56 -6.16
CA ASP A 19 -3.29 2.45 -6.80
C ASP A 19 -3.20 2.62 -8.33
N GLU A 20 -2.45 3.62 -8.81
CA GLU A 20 -2.18 3.80 -10.24
C GLU A 20 -1.46 2.58 -10.84
N GLY A 21 -0.48 2.02 -10.14
CA GLY A 21 0.24 0.83 -10.59
C GLY A 21 -0.65 -0.42 -10.69
N ILE A 22 -1.58 -0.60 -9.74
CA ILE A 22 -2.55 -1.71 -9.79
C ILE A 22 -3.48 -1.53 -11.00
N GLN A 23 -3.93 -0.31 -11.28
CA GLN A 23 -4.74 -0.01 -12.47
C GLN A 23 -3.99 -0.29 -13.78
N GLU A 24 -2.67 -0.13 -13.80
CA GLU A 24 -1.81 -0.54 -14.92
C GLU A 24 -1.59 -2.07 -14.99
N GLY A 25 -2.09 -2.85 -14.04
CA GLY A 25 -1.92 -4.31 -13.97
C GLY A 25 -0.59 -4.75 -13.34
N LYS A 26 0.07 -3.90 -12.56
CA LYS A 26 1.28 -4.25 -11.81
C LYS A 26 0.93 -4.93 -10.49
N SER A 27 1.81 -5.82 -10.03
CA SER A 27 1.62 -6.54 -8.77
C SER A 27 1.79 -5.62 -7.56
N LEU A 28 0.84 -5.69 -6.63
CA LEU A 28 0.85 -4.93 -5.37
C LEU A 28 2.16 -5.11 -4.59
N ASP A 29 2.65 -6.35 -4.46
CA ASP A 29 3.88 -6.64 -3.70
C ASP A 29 5.09 -5.87 -4.24
N ARG A 30 5.21 -5.79 -5.56
CA ARG A 30 6.27 -5.04 -6.25
C ARG A 30 6.11 -3.53 -6.03
N LEU A 31 4.89 -3.02 -6.19
CA LEU A 31 4.60 -1.60 -5.99
C LEU A 31 4.84 -1.19 -4.53
N LEU A 32 4.53 -2.05 -3.58
CA LEU A 32 4.73 -1.75 -2.17
C LEU A 32 6.22 -1.58 -1.83
N GLY A 33 7.07 -2.50 -2.29
CA GLY A 33 8.52 -2.41 -2.09
C GLY A 33 9.13 -1.17 -2.79
N GLU A 34 8.67 -0.87 -4.00
CA GLU A 34 9.09 0.35 -4.71
C GLU A 34 8.61 1.62 -4.00
N ALA A 35 7.38 1.63 -3.49
CA ALA A 35 6.84 2.75 -2.72
C ALA A 35 7.61 2.96 -1.41
N GLY A 36 8.00 1.89 -0.72
CA GLY A 36 8.84 1.91 0.47
C GLY A 36 10.12 2.70 0.25
N MET A 37 10.88 2.32 -0.78
CA MET A 37 12.13 2.97 -1.15
C MET A 37 11.92 4.39 -1.71
N ARG A 38 10.92 4.58 -2.57
CA ARG A 38 10.68 5.85 -3.28
C ARG A 38 10.18 6.95 -2.36
N PHE A 39 9.28 6.63 -1.44
CA PHE A 39 8.70 7.60 -0.50
C PHE A 39 9.41 7.60 0.85
N ASN A 40 10.43 6.75 1.03
CA ASN A 40 11.18 6.61 2.27
C ASN A 40 10.23 6.32 3.44
N LEU A 41 9.38 5.30 3.23
CA LEU A 41 8.37 4.87 4.18
C LEU A 41 9.04 4.08 5.30
N GLY A 42 8.52 4.21 6.51
CA GLY A 42 8.98 3.37 7.61
C GLY A 42 8.38 1.97 7.53
N PRO A 43 8.91 1.01 8.31
CA PRO A 43 8.34 -0.33 8.43
C PRO A 43 6.87 -0.31 8.89
N ARG A 44 6.48 0.73 9.64
CA ARG A 44 5.11 0.92 10.10
C ARG A 44 4.16 1.38 8.97
N ASP A 45 4.67 2.17 8.03
CA ASP A 45 3.90 2.69 6.89
C ASP A 45 3.75 1.63 5.79
N GLU A 46 4.81 0.88 5.49
CA GLU A 46 4.75 -0.27 4.56
C GLU A 46 3.75 -1.32 5.02
N GLU A 47 3.73 -1.66 6.31
CA GLU A 47 2.77 -2.61 6.86
C GLU A 47 1.32 -2.09 6.73
N PHE A 48 1.10 -0.77 6.93
CA PHE A 48 -0.20 -0.16 6.75
C PHE A 48 -0.68 -0.26 5.30
N LEU A 49 0.17 0.11 4.34
CA LEU A 49 -0.12 0.01 2.91
C LEU A 49 -0.40 -1.44 2.51
N TYR A 50 0.44 -2.39 2.94
CA TYR A 50 0.23 -3.81 2.68
C TYR A 50 -1.14 -4.27 3.17
N LYS A 51 -1.47 -4.00 4.44
CA LYS A 51 -2.77 -4.38 5.02
C LYS A 51 -3.94 -3.67 4.34
N PHE A 52 -3.77 -2.41 3.95
CA PHE A 52 -4.79 -1.61 3.27
C PHE A 52 -5.14 -2.20 1.91
N PHE A 53 -4.13 -2.45 1.06
CA PHE A 53 -4.34 -2.99 -0.28
C PHE A 53 -4.66 -4.48 -0.28
N ARG A 54 -4.01 -5.29 0.57
CA ARG A 54 -4.30 -6.73 0.70
C ARG A 54 -5.71 -6.98 1.22
N LYS A 55 -6.25 -6.11 2.09
CA LYS A 55 -7.66 -6.17 2.50
C LYS A 55 -8.62 -5.84 1.36
N ASN A 56 -8.18 -5.05 0.38
CA ASN A 56 -8.96 -4.72 -0.80
C ASN A 56 -8.90 -5.83 -1.88
N GLU A 57 -7.83 -6.63 -1.90
CA GLU A 57 -7.61 -7.73 -2.85
C GLU A 57 -8.10 -9.09 -2.34
N GLN A 58 -8.18 -9.30 -1.02
CA GLN A 58 -8.61 -10.58 -0.42
C GLN A 58 -10.11 -10.85 -0.58
N GLY A 59 -10.44 -11.43 -1.73
CA GLY A 59 -11.45 -12.48 -1.88
C GLY A 59 -10.83 -13.87 -2.12
N SER A 60 -9.50 -14.03 -2.09
CA SER A 60 -8.84 -15.30 -2.39
C SER A 60 -7.43 -15.37 -1.81
N ASP A 61 -7.06 -16.57 -1.34
CA ASP A 61 -5.76 -16.98 -0.83
C ASP A 61 -5.51 -16.79 0.69
N ASP A 62 -6.29 -17.55 1.46
CA ASP A 62 -5.85 -18.15 2.72
C ASP A 62 -5.47 -19.61 2.40
N ASN A 63 -4.17 -19.90 2.35
CA ASN A 63 -3.64 -21.24 2.58
C ASN A 63 -2.17 -21.15 3.00
N GLN A 64 -1.92 -21.12 4.31
CA GLN A 64 -0.65 -21.54 4.87
C GLN A 64 -0.84 -22.27 6.20
#